data_AF-A0A512DI46-F1
#
_entry.id   AF-A0A512DI46-F1
#
_cell.length_a   1.000
_cell.length_b   1.000
_cell.length_c   1.000
_cell.angle_alpha   90.00
_cell.angle_beta   90.00
_cell.angle_gamma   90.00
#
_symmetry.space_group_name_H-M   'P 1'
#
loop_
_entity.id
_entity.type
_entity.pdbx_description
1 polymer ?
#
loop_
_entity_poly.entity_id
_entity_poly.type
_entity_poly.pdbx_seq_one_letter_code
_entity_poly.pdbx_strand_id
1 'polypeptide(L)'
;MATVRPDLLYQDQFDGGKHWSFTLKRGTILRLIDRDGGANVGMLFYNPSNLLERYNAPDTLKCQHTFKLTAGHCLYSDMGRIFCSIVEDTAGWHDTVCGNSTKAQVSSKWGRKSYQEYRNDWTQNGHDSFLVEAAKYGMGRRDLAANVNWFSRVRTEEDGSLVFDGSQAKAGAHVDLRFEMDTLVLFHTCPHPMNPATEYPRKGIAVELYRGEPVAEDDPCLNSRPENGRGFANNHLYHLCG
;
A
#
# COMPACT_ATOMS: atom_id res chain seq x y z
N MET A 1 -13.44 -13.68 -12.89
CA MET A 1 -13.62 -14.38 -11.60
C MET A 1 -12.36 -14.11 -10.80
N ALA A 2 -12.48 -13.76 -9.51
CA ALA A 2 -11.31 -13.58 -8.65
C ALA A 2 -10.54 -14.90 -8.58
N THR A 3 -9.21 -14.86 -8.66
CA THR A 3 -8.41 -16.08 -8.54
C THR A 3 -8.61 -16.64 -7.13
N VAL A 4 -9.19 -17.84 -7.05
CA VAL A 4 -9.27 -18.59 -5.79
C VAL A 4 -7.87 -19.10 -5.50
N ARG A 5 -7.25 -18.59 -4.45
CA ARG A 5 -5.92 -19.03 -4.02
C ARG A 5 -6.09 -20.16 -2.99
N PRO A 6 -5.52 -21.36 -3.23
CA PRO A 6 -5.43 -22.36 -2.17
C PRO A 6 -4.52 -21.83 -1.03
N ASP A 7 -4.58 -22.46 0.13
CA ASP A 7 -3.69 -22.18 1.28
C ASP A 7 -3.81 -20.79 1.91
N LEU A 8 -5.03 -20.42 2.31
CA LEU A 8 -5.25 -19.28 3.21
C LEU A 8 -4.52 -19.53 4.54
N LEU A 9 -3.58 -18.65 4.87
CA LEU A 9 -2.76 -18.73 6.09
C LEU A 9 -3.33 -17.88 7.23
N TYR A 10 -3.95 -16.75 6.88
CA TYR A 10 -4.48 -15.78 7.85
C TYR A 10 -5.50 -14.87 7.18
N GLN A 11 -6.48 -14.39 7.95
CA GLN A 11 -7.40 -13.35 7.52
C GLN A 11 -7.78 -12.43 8.69
N ASP A 12 -8.03 -11.15 8.39
CA ASP A 12 -8.57 -10.18 9.34
C ASP A 12 -9.37 -9.07 8.63
N GLN A 13 -10.12 -8.28 9.39
CA GLN A 13 -10.91 -7.17 8.89
C GLN A 13 -10.63 -5.89 9.68
N PHE A 14 -10.52 -4.78 8.95
CA PHE A 14 -10.23 -3.47 9.52
C PHE A 14 -11.29 -2.47 9.08
N ASP A 15 -11.93 -1.80 10.03
CA ASP A 15 -12.79 -0.66 9.71
C ASP A 15 -11.98 0.54 9.20
N GLY A 16 -12.65 1.57 8.68
CA GLY A 16 -11.99 2.81 8.31
C GLY A 16 -11.39 3.56 9.51
N GLY A 17 -10.21 4.14 9.31
CA GLY A 17 -9.45 4.84 10.35
C GLY A 17 -8.84 3.90 11.39
N LYS A 18 -8.29 2.76 10.99
CA LYS A 18 -7.46 1.84 11.79
C LYS A 18 -6.03 1.84 11.25
N HIS A 19 -5.11 1.24 11.99
CA HIS A 19 -3.72 1.03 11.56
C HIS A 19 -3.17 -0.26 12.15
N TRP A 20 -2.21 -0.85 11.44
CA TRP A 20 -1.59 -2.11 11.80
C TRP A 20 -0.23 -2.27 11.12
N SER A 21 0.58 -3.18 11.64
CA SER A 21 1.88 -3.54 11.08
C SER A 21 2.19 -5.02 11.26
N PHE A 22 2.91 -5.60 10.31
CA PHE A 22 3.49 -6.93 10.44
C PHE A 22 4.63 -7.14 9.44
N THR A 23 5.49 -8.11 9.71
CA THR A 23 6.55 -8.54 8.79
C THR A 23 6.07 -9.70 7.96
N LEU A 24 5.95 -9.51 6.65
CA LEU A 24 5.66 -10.56 5.69
C LEU A 24 6.96 -11.23 5.25
N LYS A 25 6.91 -12.56 5.16
CA LYS A 25 8.00 -13.35 4.62
C LYS A 25 7.97 -13.35 3.10
N ARG A 26 9.14 -13.41 2.48
CA ARG A 26 9.27 -13.68 1.04
C ARG A 26 8.40 -14.89 0.64
N GLY A 27 7.76 -14.79 -0.51
CA GLY A 27 6.85 -15.83 -1.01
C GLY A 27 5.49 -15.83 -0.32
N THR A 28 5.14 -14.78 0.44
CA THR A 28 3.77 -14.57 0.94
C THR A 28 3.01 -13.69 -0.05
N ILE A 29 1.73 -13.96 -0.25
CA ILE A 29 0.81 -13.05 -0.93
C ILE A 29 -0.08 -12.36 0.10
N LEU A 30 -0.07 -11.03 0.09
CA LEU A 30 -1.04 -10.21 0.80
C LEU A 30 -2.16 -9.81 -0.17
N ARG A 31 -3.37 -10.26 0.09
CA ARG A 31 -4.58 -9.77 -0.58
C ARG A 31 -5.23 -8.69 0.28
N LEU A 32 -5.44 -7.52 -0.30
CA LEU A 32 -6.28 -6.47 0.26
C LEU A 32 -7.62 -6.49 -0.46
N ILE A 33 -8.73 -6.34 0.27
CA ILE A 33 -10.08 -6.30 -0.31
C ILE A 33 -10.79 -5.04 0.20
N ASP A 34 -11.26 -4.19 -0.73
CA ASP A 34 -12.15 -3.07 -0.45
C ASP A 34 -13.56 -3.60 -0.16
N ARG A 35 -13.92 -3.72 1.13
CA ARG A 35 -15.19 -4.36 1.53
C ARG A 35 -16.40 -3.53 1.12
N ASP A 36 -16.30 -2.22 1.26
CA ASP A 36 -17.44 -1.31 1.22
C ASP A 36 -17.50 -0.46 -0.06
N GLY A 37 -16.45 -0.50 -0.89
CA GLY A 37 -16.25 0.39 -2.02
C GLY A 37 -15.81 1.78 -1.57
N GLY A 38 -14.65 2.21 -2.05
CA GLY A 38 -14.04 3.51 -1.75
C GLY A 38 -13.15 3.50 -0.51
N ALA A 39 -12.64 2.33 -0.12
CA ALA A 39 -11.59 2.25 0.88
C ALA A 39 -10.31 2.97 0.43
N ASN A 40 -9.45 3.30 1.40
CA ASN A 40 -8.09 3.73 1.15
C ASN A 40 -7.17 2.99 2.10
N VAL A 41 -6.11 2.38 1.58
CA VAL A 41 -5.05 1.78 2.41
C VAL A 41 -3.74 2.48 2.13
N GLY A 42 -3.34 3.37 3.04
CA GLY A 42 -2.00 3.93 3.03
C GLY A 42 -1.02 2.86 3.53
N MET A 43 0.04 2.56 2.77
CA MET A 43 0.99 1.50 3.10
C MET A 43 2.44 1.92 2.89
N LEU A 44 3.29 1.62 3.89
CA LEU A 44 4.73 1.78 3.86
C LEU A 44 5.41 0.40 3.86
N PHE A 45 6.59 0.32 3.23
CA PHE A 45 7.40 -0.88 3.15
C PHE A 45 8.83 -0.60 3.59
N TYR A 46 9.38 -1.50 4.39
CA TYR A 46 10.75 -1.45 4.89
C TYR A 46 11.38 -2.84 4.84
N ASN A 47 12.70 -2.89 4.67
CA ASN A 47 13.44 -4.13 4.88
C ASN A 47 13.56 -4.39 6.40
N PRO A 48 13.05 -5.53 6.94
CA PRO A 48 13.11 -5.80 8.37
C PRO A 48 14.53 -6.04 8.89
N SER A 49 15.48 -6.41 8.02
CA SER A 49 16.89 -6.58 8.39
C SER A 49 17.69 -5.28 8.33
N ASN A 50 17.16 -4.25 7.65
CA ASN A 50 17.75 -2.93 7.56
C ASN A 50 16.66 -1.87 7.31
N LEU A 51 16.14 -1.26 8.37
CA LEU A 51 15.03 -0.30 8.30
C LEU A 51 15.38 1.01 7.56
N LEU A 52 16.66 1.22 7.18
CA LEU A 52 17.04 2.33 6.30
C LEU A 52 16.69 2.07 4.83
N GLU A 53 16.51 0.82 4.43
CA GLU A 53 15.98 0.48 3.12
C GLU A 53 14.45 0.49 3.15
N ARG A 54 13.87 1.30 2.28
CA ARG A 54 12.43 1.60 2.29
C ARG A 54 11.89 1.82 0.89
N TYR A 55 10.57 1.76 0.77
CA TYR A 55 9.88 1.96 -0.50
C TYR A 55 10.29 3.28 -1.17
N ASN A 56 10.51 3.21 -2.49
CA ASN A 56 10.87 4.33 -3.33
C ASN A 56 9.83 4.51 -4.45
N ALA A 57 8.95 5.51 -4.28
CA ALA A 57 7.94 5.83 -5.29
C ALA A 57 8.54 6.26 -6.64
N PRO A 58 9.56 7.16 -6.69
CA PRO A 58 10.21 7.53 -7.95
C PRO A 58 10.74 6.34 -8.75
N ASP A 59 11.50 5.44 -8.13
CA ASP A 59 12.06 4.27 -8.79
C ASP A 59 10.96 3.31 -9.23
N THR A 60 9.94 3.12 -8.39
CA THR A 60 8.76 2.34 -8.74
C THR A 60 8.08 2.87 -10.00
N LEU A 61 7.82 4.18 -10.09
CA LEU A 61 7.15 4.77 -11.25
C LEU A 61 8.04 4.80 -12.49
N LYS A 62 9.30 5.23 -12.31
CA LYS A 62 10.27 5.40 -13.40
C LYS A 62 10.62 4.07 -14.05
N CYS A 63 10.91 3.03 -13.28
CA CYS A 63 11.28 1.73 -13.83
C CYS A 63 10.16 1.12 -14.71
N GLN A 64 8.94 1.60 -14.54
CA GLN A 64 7.75 1.03 -15.16
C GLN A 64 7.14 1.94 -16.23
N HIS A 65 7.69 3.15 -16.40
CA HIS A 65 7.19 4.20 -17.30
C HIS A 65 5.70 4.48 -17.08
N THR A 66 5.30 4.62 -15.81
CA THR A 66 3.89 4.77 -15.41
C THR A 66 3.73 5.88 -14.37
N PHE A 67 2.52 6.43 -14.28
CA PHE A 67 2.08 7.32 -13.20
C PHE A 67 1.05 6.65 -12.27
N LYS A 68 0.69 5.39 -12.54
CA LYS A 68 -0.24 4.59 -11.76
C LYS A 68 0.34 3.24 -11.37
N LEU A 69 -0.14 2.66 -10.28
CA LEU A 69 0.14 1.27 -9.94
C LEU A 69 -1.06 0.37 -10.29
N THR A 70 -0.79 -0.82 -10.83
CA THR A 70 -1.78 -1.86 -11.16
C THR A 70 -1.06 -3.20 -11.39
N ALA A 71 -1.80 -4.27 -11.75
CA ALA A 71 -1.23 -5.60 -12.00
C ALA A 71 -0.07 -5.58 -13.01
N GLY A 72 0.94 -6.41 -12.77
CA GLY A 72 2.18 -6.46 -13.55
C GLY A 72 3.26 -5.49 -13.07
N HIS A 73 2.96 -4.63 -12.09
CA HIS A 73 3.93 -3.69 -11.53
C HIS A 73 4.68 -4.23 -10.31
N CYS A 74 5.96 -3.85 -10.16
CA CYS A 74 6.83 -4.14 -9.02
C CYS A 74 7.05 -2.89 -8.17
N LEU A 75 7.05 -3.03 -6.84
CA LEU A 75 7.30 -1.94 -5.88
C LEU A 75 8.76 -2.00 -5.43
N TYR A 76 9.50 -0.94 -5.73
CA TYR A 76 10.94 -0.88 -5.51
C TYR A 76 11.32 -0.27 -4.16
N SER A 77 12.44 -0.74 -3.62
CA SER A 77 13.18 -0.07 -2.56
C SER A 77 14.12 0.98 -3.14
N ASP A 78 14.59 1.90 -2.29
CA ASP A 78 15.62 2.88 -2.61
C ASP A 78 17.03 2.29 -2.82
N MET A 79 17.17 0.97 -2.65
CA MET A 79 18.39 0.22 -2.98
C MET A 79 18.22 -0.65 -4.24
N GLY A 80 17.17 -0.42 -5.03
CA GLY A 80 16.95 -1.09 -6.32
C GLY A 80 16.52 -2.55 -6.22
N ARG A 81 15.98 -2.98 -5.08
CA ARG A 81 15.34 -4.29 -4.88
C ARG A 81 13.83 -4.15 -4.97
N ILE A 82 13.13 -5.25 -5.16
CA ILE A 82 11.66 -5.32 -5.23
C ILE A 82 11.15 -5.82 -3.88
N PHE A 83 10.30 -5.03 -3.21
CA PHE A 83 9.59 -5.46 -2.01
C PHE A 83 8.47 -6.44 -2.37
N CYS A 84 7.61 -6.05 -3.31
CA CYS A 84 6.51 -6.88 -3.78
C CYS A 84 6.11 -6.60 -5.23
N SER A 85 5.42 -7.58 -5.81
CA SER A 85 4.83 -7.55 -7.14
C SER A 85 3.31 -7.52 -7.04
N ILE A 86 2.66 -6.67 -7.84
CA ILE A 86 1.20 -6.64 -7.97
C ILE A 86 0.79 -7.74 -8.96
N VAL A 87 0.49 -8.93 -8.44
CA VAL A 87 0.21 -10.12 -9.26
C VAL A 87 -1.24 -10.21 -9.72
N GLU A 88 -2.16 -9.52 -9.04
CA GLU A 88 -3.56 -9.38 -9.42
C GLU A 88 -4.10 -8.04 -8.92
N ASP A 89 -4.93 -7.38 -9.72
CA ASP A 89 -5.57 -6.11 -9.37
C ASP A 89 -6.92 -6.02 -10.09
N THR A 90 -8.02 -5.97 -9.33
CA THR A 90 -9.37 -5.77 -9.87
C THR A 90 -9.89 -4.35 -9.70
N ALA A 91 -9.14 -3.48 -9.02
CA ALA A 91 -9.41 -2.05 -8.92
C ALA A 91 -8.83 -1.28 -10.13
N GLY A 92 -7.66 -1.68 -10.63
CA GLY A 92 -7.04 -1.21 -11.88
C GLY A 92 -6.23 0.10 -11.75
N TRP A 93 -6.19 0.69 -10.56
CA TRP A 93 -5.46 1.93 -10.26
C TRP A 93 -5.19 2.10 -8.76
N HIS A 94 -3.95 2.45 -8.43
CA HIS A 94 -3.57 2.93 -7.10
C HIS A 94 -2.64 4.15 -7.16
N ASP A 95 -2.83 5.08 -6.22
CA ASP A 95 -2.02 6.28 -6.03
C ASP A 95 -0.73 5.98 -5.24
N THR A 96 0.34 6.69 -5.55
CA THR A 96 1.59 6.67 -4.77
C THR A 96 2.27 8.05 -4.74
N VAL A 97 1.55 9.10 -5.13
CA VAL A 97 2.11 10.46 -5.28
C VAL A 97 1.47 11.48 -4.36
N CYS A 98 0.32 11.17 -3.73
CA CYS A 98 -0.41 12.11 -2.89
C CYS A 98 -0.04 12.05 -1.39
N GLY A 99 0.80 11.09 -0.99
CA GLY A 99 1.16 10.89 0.41
C GLY A 99 -0.04 10.46 1.26
N ASN A 100 -0.10 10.91 2.51
CA ASN A 100 -1.17 10.55 3.43
C ASN A 100 -1.82 11.77 4.09
N SER A 101 -2.98 11.56 4.69
CA SER A 101 -3.71 12.62 5.39
C SER A 101 -3.03 13.00 6.70
N THR A 102 -3.00 14.30 6.98
CA THR A 102 -2.48 14.87 8.22
C THR A 102 -3.61 15.26 9.18
N LYS A 103 -3.28 15.42 10.46
CA LYS A 103 -4.22 15.90 11.48
C LYS A 103 -4.86 17.25 11.12
N ALA A 104 -4.10 18.15 10.50
CA ALA A 104 -4.58 19.46 10.07
C ALA A 104 -5.61 19.34 8.94
N GLN A 105 -5.32 18.54 7.91
CA GLN A 105 -6.25 18.28 6.81
C GLN A 105 -7.55 17.63 7.31
N VAL A 106 -7.44 16.59 8.14
CA VAL A 106 -8.62 15.91 8.72
C VAL A 106 -9.47 16.88 9.54
N SER A 107 -8.85 17.69 10.41
CA SER A 107 -9.56 18.65 11.26
C SER A 107 -10.24 19.75 10.43
N SER A 108 -9.58 20.25 9.39
CA SER A 108 -10.13 21.27 8.49
C SER A 108 -11.31 20.74 7.68
N LYS A 109 -11.30 19.46 7.31
CA LYS A 109 -12.29 18.89 6.38
C LYS A 109 -13.49 18.29 7.09
N TRP A 110 -13.27 17.56 8.18
CA TRP A 110 -14.30 16.77 8.85
C TRP A 110 -14.50 17.18 10.32
N GLY A 111 -13.85 18.26 10.75
CA GLY A 111 -13.81 18.69 12.13
C GLY A 111 -12.89 17.81 12.97
N ARG A 112 -12.51 18.32 14.15
CA ARG A 112 -11.73 17.55 15.13
C ARG A 112 -12.69 16.75 16.01
N LYS A 113 -12.58 15.43 15.99
CA LYS A 113 -13.20 14.53 16.98
C LYS A 113 -12.10 13.89 17.83
N SER A 114 -12.01 14.24 19.11
CA SER A 114 -10.99 13.69 20.02
C SER A 114 -11.37 12.28 20.50
N TYR A 115 -10.36 11.49 20.91
CA TYR A 115 -10.62 10.17 21.51
C TYR A 115 -11.38 10.28 22.84
N GLN A 116 -11.11 11.31 23.65
CA GLN A 116 -11.74 11.49 24.96
C GLN A 116 -13.26 11.68 24.84
N GLU A 117 -13.71 12.38 23.80
CA GLU A 117 -15.12 12.69 23.57
C GLU A 117 -15.82 11.63 22.72
N TYR A 118 -15.14 11.12 21.69
CA TYR A 118 -15.77 10.26 20.67
C TYR A 118 -15.30 8.79 20.72
N ARG A 119 -14.37 8.43 21.60
CA ARG A 119 -13.85 7.06 21.75
C ARG A 119 -13.42 6.48 20.40
N ASN A 120 -13.98 5.34 20.00
CA ASN A 120 -13.67 4.67 18.74
C ASN A 120 -14.14 5.46 17.50
N ASP A 121 -15.04 6.44 17.67
CA ASP A 121 -15.54 7.30 16.61
C ASP A 121 -14.73 8.59 16.43
N TRP A 122 -13.60 8.72 17.10
CA TRP A 122 -12.67 9.82 16.84
C TRP A 122 -12.12 9.77 15.39
N THR A 123 -11.69 10.93 14.89
CA THR A 123 -11.17 11.09 13.52
C THR A 123 -9.66 10.89 13.52
N GLN A 124 -9.19 9.86 12.82
CA GLN A 124 -7.75 9.58 12.69
C GLN A 124 -7.19 10.16 11.39
N ASN A 125 -5.86 10.19 11.29
CA ASN A 125 -5.15 10.63 10.09
C ASN A 125 -4.01 9.66 9.77
N GLY A 126 -3.64 9.60 8.49
CA GLY A 126 -2.64 8.65 8.01
C GLY A 126 -1.25 8.88 8.60
N HIS A 127 -0.81 10.13 8.68
CA HIS A 127 0.51 10.49 9.20
C HIS A 127 0.72 10.01 10.64
N ASP A 128 -0.21 10.35 11.55
CA ASP A 128 -0.09 9.94 12.95
C ASP A 128 -0.26 8.42 13.11
N SER A 129 -1.10 7.80 12.27
CA SER A 129 -1.28 6.34 12.25
C SER A 129 0.02 5.62 11.88
N PHE A 130 0.73 6.11 10.86
CA PHE A 130 2.05 5.57 10.53
C PHE A 130 3.06 5.77 11.65
N LEU A 131 3.06 6.91 12.33
CA LEU A 131 3.97 7.14 13.47
C LEU A 131 3.71 6.17 14.62
N VAL A 132 2.45 5.84 14.91
CA VAL A 132 2.10 4.85 15.93
C VAL A 132 2.67 3.48 15.57
N GLU A 133 2.48 3.04 14.33
CA GLU A 133 2.98 1.74 13.89
C GLU A 133 4.51 1.71 13.75
N ALA A 134 5.12 2.78 13.24
CA ALA A 134 6.57 2.91 13.11
C ALA A 134 7.27 2.85 14.48
N ALA A 135 6.67 3.46 15.52
CA ALA A 135 7.23 3.45 16.87
C ALA A 135 7.39 2.02 17.44
N LYS A 136 6.56 1.06 17.02
CA LYS A 136 6.68 -0.36 17.43
C LYS A 136 8.01 -0.99 16.99
N TYR A 137 8.67 -0.41 15.98
CA TYR A 137 9.94 -0.87 15.42
C TYR A 137 11.10 0.08 15.70
N GLY A 138 10.94 0.99 16.67
CA GLY A 138 11.97 1.98 17.03
C GLY A 138 12.17 3.08 15.98
N MET A 139 11.26 3.19 15.00
CA MET A 139 11.28 4.24 13.98
C MET A 139 10.48 5.46 14.44
N GLY A 140 10.79 6.62 13.86
CA GLY A 140 10.10 7.88 14.12
C GLY A 140 9.85 8.68 12.84
N ARG A 141 9.58 9.98 13.01
CA ARG A 141 9.17 10.87 11.91
C ARG A 141 10.14 10.92 10.74
N ARG A 142 11.44 10.88 11.00
CA ARG A 142 12.48 10.94 9.95
C ARG A 142 12.49 9.70 9.05
N ASP A 143 11.92 8.60 9.54
CA ASP A 143 11.97 7.31 8.88
C ASP A 143 10.79 7.12 7.91
N LEU A 144 9.70 7.90 8.07
CA LEU A 144 8.54 7.87 7.18
C LEU A 144 8.93 8.12 5.72
N ALA A 145 8.68 7.12 4.88
CA ALA A 145 8.90 7.16 3.44
C ALA A 145 7.66 7.68 2.67
N ALA A 146 7.78 7.72 1.34
CA ALA A 146 6.60 7.76 0.47
C ALA A 146 5.72 6.52 0.74
N ASN A 147 4.40 6.65 0.58
CA ASN A 147 3.46 5.55 0.76
C ASN A 147 2.67 5.28 -0.52
N VAL A 148 2.19 4.05 -0.65
CA VAL A 148 1.15 3.70 -1.62
C VAL A 148 -0.21 3.91 -0.97
N ASN A 149 -1.21 4.34 -1.74
CA ASN A 149 -2.61 4.43 -1.37
C ASN A 149 -3.44 3.45 -2.20
N TRP A 150 -3.60 2.23 -1.71
CA TRP A 150 -4.40 1.20 -2.38
C TRP A 150 -5.87 1.59 -2.45
N PHE A 151 -6.52 1.20 -3.55
CA PHE A 151 -7.89 1.54 -3.96
C PHE A 151 -8.19 3.02 -4.22
N SER A 152 -7.20 3.91 -4.06
CA SER A 152 -7.36 5.34 -4.39
C SER A 152 -6.85 5.65 -5.78
N ARG A 153 -7.65 6.39 -6.55
CA ARG A 153 -7.27 6.90 -7.87
C ARG A 153 -7.14 8.42 -7.85
N VAL A 154 -6.08 8.90 -8.49
CA VAL A 154 -5.83 10.31 -8.72
C VAL A 154 -5.46 10.48 -10.19
N ARG A 155 -6.02 11.52 -10.82
CA ARG A 155 -5.71 11.91 -12.19
C ARG A 155 -5.13 13.32 -12.22
N THR A 156 -4.30 13.59 -13.22
CA THR A 156 -3.82 14.94 -13.52
C THR A 156 -4.80 15.63 -14.47
N GLU A 157 -5.05 16.91 -14.24
CA GLU A 157 -5.69 17.80 -15.20
C GLU A 157 -4.64 18.45 -16.11
N GLU A 158 -5.09 19.18 -17.14
CA GLU A 158 -4.21 19.88 -18.10
C GLU A 158 -3.29 20.92 -17.44
N ASP A 159 -3.74 21.53 -16.34
CA ASP A 159 -2.97 22.51 -15.56
C ASP A 159 -1.97 21.86 -14.58
N GLY A 160 -1.90 20.53 -14.57
CA GLY A 160 -1.05 19.75 -13.65
C GLY A 160 -1.64 19.57 -12.25
N SER A 161 -2.84 20.09 -11.98
CA SER A 161 -3.53 19.82 -10.72
C SER A 161 -3.91 18.34 -10.61
N LEU A 162 -3.86 17.83 -9.39
CA LEU A 162 -4.28 16.47 -9.07
C LEU A 162 -5.73 16.48 -8.61
N VAL A 163 -6.52 15.52 -9.10
CA VAL A 163 -7.93 15.37 -8.74
C VAL A 163 -8.20 13.93 -8.33
N PHE A 164 -8.79 13.75 -7.15
CA PHE A 164 -9.25 12.44 -6.70
C PHE A 164 -10.42 11.97 -7.57
N ASP A 165 -10.33 10.74 -8.06
CA ASP A 165 -11.36 10.12 -8.88
C ASP A 165 -11.97 8.92 -8.15
N GLY A 166 -13.13 9.14 -7.55
CA GLY A 166 -13.88 8.09 -6.85
C GLY A 166 -14.70 7.17 -7.76
N SER A 167 -14.71 7.38 -9.08
CA SER A 167 -15.59 6.63 -9.99
C SER A 167 -15.27 5.13 -10.10
N GLN A 168 -14.05 4.72 -9.72
CA GLN A 168 -13.62 3.32 -9.72
C GLN A 168 -13.80 2.60 -8.38
N ALA A 169 -14.34 3.30 -7.36
CA ALA A 169 -14.68 2.68 -6.08
C ALA A 169 -15.66 1.52 -6.29
N LYS A 170 -15.26 0.31 -5.89
CA LYS A 170 -16.05 -0.91 -6.11
C LYS A 170 -15.92 -1.85 -4.92
N ALA A 171 -17.04 -2.13 -4.26
CA ALA A 171 -17.10 -3.12 -3.20
C ALA A 171 -16.67 -4.50 -3.73
N GLY A 172 -15.83 -5.20 -2.96
CA GLY A 172 -15.22 -6.46 -3.32
C GLY A 172 -14.05 -6.34 -4.31
N ALA A 173 -13.62 -5.14 -4.70
CA ALA A 173 -12.37 -4.99 -5.44
C ALA A 173 -11.18 -5.39 -4.56
N HIS A 174 -10.17 -6.01 -5.17
CA HIS A 174 -9.02 -6.54 -4.45
C HIS A 174 -7.73 -6.39 -5.24
N VAL A 175 -6.62 -6.40 -4.50
CA VAL A 175 -5.25 -6.38 -5.04
C VAL A 175 -4.41 -7.40 -4.30
N ASP A 176 -3.60 -8.15 -5.05
CA ASP A 176 -2.72 -9.20 -4.52
C ASP A 176 -1.27 -8.81 -4.70
N LEU A 177 -0.54 -8.77 -3.58
CA LEU A 177 0.86 -8.39 -3.50
C LEU A 177 1.71 -9.61 -3.14
N ARG A 178 2.49 -10.14 -4.08
CA ARG A 178 3.47 -11.21 -3.79
C ARG A 178 4.78 -10.58 -3.32
N PHE A 179 5.23 -10.94 -2.12
CA PHE A 179 6.45 -10.38 -1.52
C PHE A 179 7.70 -11.08 -2.04
N GLU A 180 8.60 -10.31 -2.65
CA GLU A 180 9.82 -10.81 -3.32
C GLU A 180 11.05 -10.77 -2.38
N MET A 181 10.87 -10.21 -1.19
CA MET A 181 11.78 -10.27 -0.05
C MET A 181 10.99 -10.14 1.25
N ASP A 182 11.61 -10.53 2.38
CA ASP A 182 11.06 -10.23 3.70
C ASP A 182 10.83 -8.73 3.82
N THR A 183 9.63 -8.33 4.25
CA THR A 183 9.20 -6.93 4.23
C THR A 183 8.38 -6.60 5.46
N LEU A 184 8.80 -5.57 6.18
CA LEU A 184 7.96 -4.93 7.18
C LEU A 184 6.96 -4.01 6.48
N VAL A 185 5.67 -4.28 6.70
CA VAL A 185 4.58 -3.45 6.23
C VAL A 185 3.97 -2.69 7.40
N LEU A 186 3.78 -1.38 7.22
CA LEU A 186 2.94 -0.54 8.08
C LEU A 186 1.77 -0.05 7.24
N PHE A 187 0.53 -0.18 7.69
CA PHE A 187 -0.61 0.35 6.96
C PHE A 187 -1.65 1.03 7.83
N HIS A 188 -2.46 1.87 7.20
CA HIS A 188 -3.66 2.46 7.80
C HIS A 188 -4.84 2.47 6.83
N THR A 189 -6.05 2.47 7.37
CA THR A 189 -7.30 2.66 6.62
C THR A 189 -7.85 4.08 6.74
N CYS A 190 -7.01 5.05 7.08
CA CYS A 190 -7.41 6.46 7.12
C CYS A 190 -7.75 6.98 5.70
N PRO A 191 -8.64 7.99 5.60
CA PRO A 191 -9.02 8.58 4.33
C PRO A 191 -7.83 9.10 3.53
N HIS A 192 -7.88 8.93 2.21
CA HIS A 192 -6.95 9.57 1.28
C HIS A 192 -6.97 11.10 1.48
N PRO A 193 -5.82 11.81 1.43
CA PRO A 193 -5.74 13.25 1.68
C PRO A 193 -6.66 14.09 0.76
N MET A 194 -6.95 13.59 -0.44
CA MET A 194 -7.80 14.26 -1.43
C MET A 194 -9.25 13.73 -1.50
N ASN A 195 -9.65 12.79 -0.63
CA ASN A 195 -10.97 12.17 -0.68
C ASN A 195 -12.09 13.23 -0.55
N PRO A 196 -13.06 13.35 -1.49
CA PRO A 196 -14.00 14.48 -1.55
C PRO A 196 -15.18 14.40 -0.57
N ALA A 197 -15.30 13.33 0.23
CA ALA A 197 -16.44 13.13 1.12
C ALA A 197 -16.64 14.31 2.09
N THR A 198 -17.91 14.66 2.32
CA THR A 198 -18.34 15.71 3.27
C THR A 198 -18.27 15.23 4.72
N GLU A 199 -18.42 13.92 4.95
CA GLU A 199 -18.23 13.27 6.25
C GLU A 199 -16.98 12.39 6.24
N TYR A 200 -16.39 12.17 7.42
CA TYR A 200 -15.19 11.33 7.55
C TYR A 200 -15.50 9.91 7.08
N PRO A 201 -14.89 9.42 5.99
CA PRO A 201 -15.25 8.12 5.44
C PRO A 201 -14.70 7.00 6.33
N ARG A 202 -15.54 6.01 6.64
CA ARG A 202 -15.22 4.84 7.47
C ARG A 202 -15.22 3.53 6.67
N LYS A 203 -14.75 3.59 5.43
CA LYS A 203 -14.70 2.45 4.52
C LYS A 203 -13.68 1.43 5.00
N GLY A 204 -14.12 0.20 5.25
CA GLY A 204 -13.31 -0.89 5.76
C GLY A 204 -12.68 -1.76 4.67
N ILE A 205 -11.71 -2.57 5.09
CA ILE A 205 -11.02 -3.56 4.25
C ILE A 205 -11.02 -4.94 4.91
N ALA A 206 -10.79 -5.97 4.11
CA ALA A 206 -10.30 -7.26 4.59
C ALA A 206 -8.86 -7.46 4.12
N VAL A 207 -8.11 -8.21 4.92
CA VAL A 207 -6.74 -8.61 4.67
C VAL A 207 -6.70 -10.13 4.70
N GLU A 208 -6.09 -10.74 3.69
CA GLU A 208 -5.87 -12.18 3.61
C GLU A 208 -4.40 -12.46 3.27
N LEU A 209 -3.81 -13.47 3.89
CA LEU A 209 -2.46 -13.92 3.59
C LEU A 209 -2.49 -15.33 3.01
N TYR A 210 -1.76 -15.53 1.93
CA TYR A 210 -1.63 -16.82 1.25
C TYR A 210 -0.17 -17.20 1.07
N ARG A 211 0.08 -18.51 0.90
CA ARG A 211 1.34 -18.97 0.32
C ARG A 211 1.39 -18.55 -1.15
N GLY A 212 2.49 -17.92 -1.55
CA GLY A 212 2.76 -17.54 -2.93
C GLY A 212 3.58 -18.61 -3.66
N GLU A 213 3.26 -18.79 -4.93
CA GLU A 213 4.08 -19.61 -5.82
C GLU A 213 5.43 -18.91 -6.12
N PRO A 214 6.50 -19.69 -6.36
CA PRO A 214 7.75 -19.15 -6.87
C PRO A 214 7.55 -18.32 -8.14
N VAL A 215 8.42 -17.33 -8.34
CA VAL A 215 8.44 -16.53 -9.58
C VAL A 215 8.81 -17.45 -10.74
N ALA A 216 7.89 -17.59 -11.70
CA ALA A 216 8.13 -18.35 -12.93
C ALA A 216 8.88 -17.51 -13.98
N GLU A 217 9.48 -18.17 -14.97
CA GLU A 217 10.20 -17.48 -16.06
C GLU A 217 9.28 -16.57 -16.90
N ASP A 218 8.01 -16.96 -17.05
CA ASP A 218 6.97 -16.23 -17.78
C ASP A 218 6.15 -15.28 -16.89
N ASP A 219 6.59 -15.03 -15.64
CA ASP A 219 5.87 -14.18 -14.69
C ASP A 219 5.62 -12.76 -15.28
N PRO A 220 4.38 -12.27 -15.31
CA PRO A 220 4.07 -10.97 -15.90
C PRO A 220 4.76 -9.78 -15.22
N CYS A 221 5.00 -9.86 -13.90
CA CYS A 221 5.67 -8.79 -13.15
C CYS A 221 7.17 -8.79 -13.46
N LEU A 222 7.78 -9.97 -13.57
CA LEU A 222 9.17 -10.12 -14.01
C LEU A 222 9.39 -9.53 -15.42
N ASN A 223 8.47 -9.84 -16.33
CA ASN A 223 8.62 -9.57 -17.76
C ASN A 223 8.00 -8.25 -18.23
N SER A 224 7.29 -7.50 -17.39
CA SER A 224 6.62 -6.26 -17.81
C SER A 224 7.59 -5.18 -18.27
N ARG A 225 8.80 -5.13 -17.69
CA ARG A 225 9.90 -4.24 -18.07
C ARG A 225 11.28 -4.87 -17.82
N PRO A 226 12.30 -4.57 -18.65
CA PRO A 226 13.68 -5.00 -18.39
C PRO A 226 14.23 -4.56 -17.03
N GLU A 227 13.77 -3.43 -16.52
CA GLU A 227 14.07 -2.90 -15.18
C GLU A 227 13.67 -3.90 -14.09
N ASN A 228 12.51 -4.55 -14.22
CA ASN A 228 12.03 -5.55 -13.27
C ASN A 228 12.96 -6.76 -13.24
N GLY A 229 13.41 -7.25 -14.40
CA GLY A 229 14.44 -8.30 -14.47
C GLY A 229 15.70 -7.96 -13.67
N ARG A 230 16.18 -6.70 -13.72
CA ARG A 230 17.33 -6.24 -12.91
C ARG A 230 16.99 -6.13 -11.43
N GLY A 231 15.79 -5.66 -11.08
CA GLY A 231 15.30 -5.65 -9.71
C GLY A 231 15.27 -7.07 -9.11
N PHE A 232 14.72 -8.04 -9.83
CA PHE A 232 14.71 -9.45 -9.42
C PHE A 232 16.12 -10.04 -9.31
N ALA A 233 17.05 -9.66 -10.19
CA ALA A 233 18.46 -10.05 -10.06
C ALA A 233 19.09 -9.49 -8.76
N ASN A 234 18.75 -8.24 -8.38
CA ASN A 234 19.19 -7.65 -7.11
C ASN A 234 18.58 -8.37 -5.90
N ASN A 235 17.30 -8.76 -5.96
CA ASN A 235 16.68 -9.62 -4.95
C ASN A 235 17.44 -10.95 -4.84
N HIS A 236 17.74 -11.60 -5.97
CA HIS A 236 18.46 -12.87 -5.97
C HIS A 236 19.83 -12.75 -5.28
N LEU A 237 20.61 -11.72 -5.63
CA LEU A 237 21.89 -11.46 -4.97
C LEU A 237 21.72 -11.22 -3.47
N TYR A 238 20.73 -10.42 -3.06
CA TYR A 238 20.43 -10.17 -1.66
C TYR A 238 20.13 -11.47 -0.89
N HIS A 239 19.36 -12.38 -1.48
CA HIS A 239 19.01 -13.67 -0.86
C HIS A 239 20.18 -14.66 -0.78
N LEU A 240 21.26 -14.46 -1.56
CA LEU A 240 22.47 -15.26 -1.47
C LEU A 240 23.44 -14.73 -0.41
N CYS A 241 23.44 -13.41 -0.18
CA CYS A 241 24.42 -12.73 0.65
C CYS A 241 23.90 -12.35 2.05
N GLY A 242 22.58 -12.36 2.26
CA GLY A 242 21.90 -11.93 3.48
C GLY A 242 21.28 -13.07 4.29
#